data_AF-A0A7S1A3Z0-F1
#
_entry.id   AF-A0A7S1A3Z0-F1
#
_cell.length_a   1.000
_cell.length_b   1.000
_cell.length_c   1.000
_cell.angle_alpha   90.00
_cell.angle_beta   90.00
_cell.angle_gamma   90.00
#
_symmetry.space_group_name_H-M   'P 1'
#
loop_
_entity.id
_entity.type
_entity.pdbx_description
1 polymer ?
#
loop_
_entity_poly.entity_id
_entity_poly.type
_entity_poly.pdbx_seq_one_letter_code
_entity_poly.pdbx_strand_id
1 'polypeptide(L)'
;MSSYYEKIDGMSCDRGIVDACREAVKGEGDGRVSVEDAKLVFQKVADGGRETETERWTVRYCLAEFNFTEAARKWLVASCKDVVQEAEDEEPAVKKRRLVGGAYYETVDGVGCDRGIVDACREAVDGAGDGRISVDDAKKVFDKVADGGKATQCERWTLRYCMTEFNWTDAAHDWFVEAMKTVKDK
;
A
#
# COMPACT_ATOMS: atom_id res chain seq x y z
N MET A 1 -2.02 -25.09 -13.17
CA MET A 1 -3.04 -24.02 -13.16
C MET A 1 -2.65 -23.06 -12.06
N SER A 2 -2.03 -21.93 -12.40
CA SER A 2 -1.76 -20.86 -11.43
C SER A 2 -3.10 -20.28 -10.97
N SER A 3 -3.29 -20.07 -9.67
CA SER A 3 -4.48 -19.37 -9.17
C SER A 3 -4.46 -17.92 -9.65
N TYR A 4 -5.63 -17.34 -9.97
CA TYR A 4 -5.75 -15.91 -10.29
C TYR A 4 -5.29 -15.01 -9.14
N TYR A 5 -5.40 -15.50 -7.90
CA TYR A 5 -4.99 -14.79 -6.70
C TYR A 5 -3.77 -15.43 -6.02
N GLU A 6 -3.02 -14.60 -5.32
CA GLU A 6 -1.95 -14.96 -4.39
C GLU A 6 -2.27 -14.45 -2.98
N LYS A 7 -1.93 -15.23 -1.94
CA LYS A 7 -2.09 -14.78 -0.55
C LYS A 7 -0.81 -14.10 -0.07
N ILE A 8 -0.91 -12.80 0.24
CA ILE A 8 0.20 -11.98 0.73
C ILE A 8 -0.26 -11.33 2.04
N ASP A 9 0.47 -11.58 3.13
CA ASP A 9 0.09 -11.15 4.48
C ASP A 9 -1.40 -11.40 4.80
N GLY A 10 -1.88 -12.57 4.39
CA GLY A 10 -3.26 -13.04 4.55
C GLY A 10 -4.34 -12.40 3.65
N MET A 11 -4.03 -11.34 2.90
CA MET A 11 -4.98 -10.74 1.94
C MET A 11 -4.80 -11.42 0.57
N SER A 12 -5.89 -11.53 -0.19
CA SER A 12 -5.82 -11.98 -1.59
C SER A 12 -5.34 -10.82 -2.45
N CYS A 13 -4.27 -11.03 -3.21
CA CYS A 13 -3.76 -10.08 -4.20
C CYS A 13 -3.94 -10.65 -5.59
N ASP A 14 -4.17 -9.78 -6.58
CA ASP A 14 -4.18 -10.16 -7.98
C ASP A 14 -2.79 -10.64 -8.40
N ARG A 15 -2.71 -11.91 -8.81
CA ARG A 15 -1.41 -12.51 -9.17
C ARG A 15 -0.84 -11.89 -10.45
N GLY A 16 -1.68 -11.47 -11.39
CA GLY A 16 -1.24 -10.86 -12.65
C GLY A 16 -0.49 -9.55 -12.43
N ILE A 17 -1.00 -8.69 -11.54
CA ILE A 17 -0.37 -7.42 -11.15
C ILE A 17 0.96 -7.69 -10.41
N VAL A 18 0.96 -8.62 -9.45
CA VAL A 18 2.17 -8.98 -8.69
C VAL A 18 3.25 -9.55 -9.60
N ASP A 19 2.89 -10.48 -10.48
CA ASP A 19 3.84 -11.11 -11.40
C ASP A 19 4.37 -10.09 -12.43
N ALA A 20 3.55 -9.14 -12.89
CA ALA A 20 4.04 -8.05 -13.75
C ALA A 20 5.14 -7.22 -13.06
N CYS A 21 4.99 -6.92 -11.76
CA CYS A 21 6.05 -6.25 -11.00
C CYS A 21 7.29 -7.13 -10.80
N ARG A 22 7.11 -8.44 -10.56
CA ARG A 22 8.23 -9.40 -10.45
C ARG A 22 9.03 -9.52 -11.74
N GLU A 23 8.36 -9.50 -12.89
CA GLU A 23 9.06 -9.53 -14.19
C GLU A 23 9.76 -8.20 -14.49
N ALA A 24 9.14 -7.06 -14.14
CA ALA A 24 9.74 -5.73 -14.34
C ALA A 24 11.13 -5.61 -13.68
N VAL A 25 11.30 -6.13 -12.46
CA VAL A 25 12.57 -6.06 -11.73
C VAL A 25 13.63 -7.08 -12.18
N LYS A 26 13.28 -8.04 -13.06
CA LYS A 26 14.22 -9.05 -13.59
C LYS A 26 15.01 -8.58 -14.82
N GLY A 27 14.63 -7.46 -15.44
CA GLY A 27 15.30 -6.94 -16.63
C GLY A 27 16.77 -6.57 -16.39
N GLU A 28 17.51 -6.28 -17.47
CA GLU A 28 18.94 -5.89 -17.43
C GLU A 28 19.21 -4.49 -16.82
N GLY A 29 18.20 -3.89 -16.17
CA GLY A 29 18.27 -2.57 -15.56
C GLY A 29 18.93 -2.56 -14.17
N ASP A 30 18.76 -1.46 -13.44
CA ASP A 30 19.27 -1.26 -12.08
C ASP A 30 18.39 -1.89 -10.98
N GLY A 31 17.52 -2.84 -11.37
CA GLY A 31 16.58 -3.50 -10.48
C GLY A 31 15.36 -2.66 -10.08
N ARG A 32 15.16 -1.48 -10.68
CA ARG A 32 13.98 -0.64 -10.44
C ARG A 32 12.91 -0.79 -11.53
N VAL A 33 11.65 -0.64 -11.13
CA VAL A 33 10.51 -0.57 -12.06
C VAL A 33 10.53 0.79 -12.76
N SER A 34 10.75 0.78 -14.08
CA SER A 34 10.76 1.98 -14.92
C SER A 34 9.33 2.45 -15.24
N VAL A 35 9.19 3.61 -15.89
CA VAL A 35 7.88 4.11 -16.34
C VAL A 35 7.27 3.16 -17.39
N GLU A 36 8.08 2.57 -18.26
CA GLU A 36 7.58 1.61 -19.26
C GLU A 36 7.11 0.32 -18.59
N ASP A 37 7.84 -0.16 -17.58
CA ASP A 37 7.40 -1.31 -16.79
C ASP A 37 6.10 -1.01 -16.02
N ALA A 38 5.99 0.18 -15.43
CA ALA A 38 4.78 0.61 -14.75
C ALA A 38 3.56 0.67 -15.68
N LYS A 39 3.74 1.00 -16.96
CA LYS A 39 2.66 0.90 -17.97
C LYS A 39 2.23 -0.54 -18.20
N LEU A 40 3.15 -1.50 -18.20
CA LEU A 40 2.83 -2.92 -18.32
C LEU A 40 2.08 -3.43 -17.08
N VAL A 41 2.46 -2.97 -15.88
CA VAL A 41 1.72 -3.22 -14.64
C VAL A 41 0.32 -2.62 -14.72
N PHE A 42 0.19 -1.36 -15.15
CA PHE A 42 -1.10 -0.69 -15.28
C PHE A 42 -2.03 -1.35 -16.29
N GLN A 43 -1.50 -1.93 -17.37
CA GLN A 43 -2.30 -2.72 -18.31
C GLN A 43 -3.00 -3.91 -17.64
N LYS A 44 -2.42 -4.47 -16.55
CA LYS A 44 -3.07 -5.51 -15.74
C LYS A 44 -4.16 -4.95 -14.84
N VAL A 45 -3.98 -3.73 -14.32
CA VAL A 45 -4.98 -3.04 -13.49
C VAL A 45 -6.21 -2.64 -14.32
N ALA A 46 -6.01 -2.22 -15.57
CA ALA A 46 -7.05 -1.63 -16.40
C ALA A 46 -7.70 -2.60 -17.41
N ASP A 47 -7.34 -3.90 -17.39
CA ASP A 47 -7.77 -4.85 -18.42
C ASP A 47 -9.30 -5.09 -18.46
N GLY A 48 -9.95 -5.04 -17.29
CA GLY A 48 -11.40 -5.15 -17.12
C GLY A 48 -12.17 -3.84 -17.35
N GLY A 49 -11.48 -2.73 -17.62
CA GLY A 49 -12.08 -1.40 -17.74
C GLY A 49 -12.64 -0.83 -16.42
N ARG A 50 -12.47 -1.57 -15.30
CA ARG A 50 -12.77 -1.17 -13.94
C ARG A 50 -11.73 -1.75 -13.00
N GLU A 51 -11.49 -1.07 -11.88
CA GLU A 51 -10.59 -1.54 -10.85
C GLU A 51 -11.39 -2.07 -9.65
N THR A 52 -11.13 -3.30 -9.25
CA THR A 52 -11.70 -3.96 -8.08
C THR A 52 -10.98 -3.55 -6.78
N GLU A 53 -11.58 -3.83 -5.62
CA GLU A 53 -10.89 -3.67 -4.32
C GLU A 53 -9.57 -4.46 -4.30
N THR A 54 -9.58 -5.69 -4.81
CA THR A 54 -8.40 -6.55 -4.81
C THR A 54 -7.27 -5.95 -5.65
N GLU A 55 -7.56 -5.40 -6.82
CA GLU A 55 -6.55 -4.77 -7.68
C GLU A 55 -5.98 -3.50 -7.04
N ARG A 56 -6.83 -2.63 -6.46
CA ARG A 56 -6.39 -1.42 -5.72
C ARG A 56 -5.38 -1.75 -4.63
N TRP A 57 -5.73 -2.72 -3.78
CA TRP A 57 -4.88 -3.14 -2.68
C TRP A 57 -3.63 -3.86 -3.17
N THR A 58 -3.71 -4.58 -4.28
CA THR A 58 -2.54 -5.20 -4.93
C THR A 58 -1.56 -4.14 -5.45
N VAL A 59 -2.04 -3.08 -6.09
CA VAL A 59 -1.19 -1.97 -6.56
C VAL A 59 -0.47 -1.30 -5.39
N ARG A 60 -1.15 -1.09 -4.26
CA ARG A 60 -0.52 -0.56 -3.03
C ARG A 60 0.57 -1.48 -2.48
N TYR A 61 0.34 -2.79 -2.49
CA TYR A 61 1.39 -3.75 -2.15
C TYR A 61 2.57 -3.62 -3.10
N CYS A 62 2.33 -3.59 -4.42
CA CYS A 62 3.39 -3.48 -5.40
C CYS A 62 4.22 -2.20 -5.22
N LEU A 63 3.57 -1.06 -5.01
CA LEU A 63 4.24 0.22 -4.78
C LEU A 63 5.08 0.26 -3.50
N ALA A 64 4.74 -0.55 -2.49
CA ALA A 64 5.48 -0.63 -1.23
C ALA A 64 6.62 -1.66 -1.27
N GLU A 65 6.46 -2.77 -2.01
CA GLU A 65 7.41 -3.89 -1.99
C GLU A 65 8.48 -3.78 -3.08
N PHE A 66 8.12 -3.26 -4.26
CA PHE A 66 9.04 -3.17 -5.39
C PHE A 66 9.65 -1.77 -5.47
N ASN A 67 10.91 -1.70 -5.90
CA ASN A 67 11.61 -0.43 -6.02
C ASN A 67 11.21 0.28 -7.33
N PHE A 68 10.19 1.14 -7.28
CA PHE A 68 9.81 1.96 -8.44
C PHE A 68 10.73 3.17 -8.56
N THR A 69 11.05 3.57 -9.80
CA THR A 69 11.58 4.92 -10.00
C THR A 69 10.51 5.94 -9.60
N GLU A 70 10.94 7.11 -9.09
CA GLU A 70 10.02 8.20 -8.70
C GLU A 70 9.04 8.58 -9.83
N ALA A 71 9.53 8.61 -11.07
CA ALA A 71 8.69 8.88 -12.24
C ALA A 71 7.65 7.78 -12.47
N ALA A 72 8.04 6.51 -12.32
CA ALA A 72 7.15 5.36 -12.49
C ALA A 72 6.07 5.30 -11.41
N ARG A 73 6.46 5.52 -10.14
CA ARG A 73 5.52 5.58 -9.00
C ARG A 73 4.49 6.69 -9.21
N LYS A 74 4.94 7.91 -9.53
CA LYS A 74 4.05 9.05 -9.79
C LYS A 74 3.10 8.79 -10.97
N TRP A 75 3.63 8.23 -12.05
CA TRP A 75 2.83 7.91 -13.22
C TRP A 75 1.76 6.86 -12.89
N LEU A 76 2.13 5.74 -12.25
CA LEU A 76 1.20 4.66 -11.92
C LEU A 76 0.10 5.13 -10.96
N VAL A 77 0.46 5.84 -9.89
CA VAL A 77 -0.50 6.40 -8.93
C VAL A 77 -1.46 7.38 -9.62
N ALA A 78 -0.96 8.21 -10.53
CA ALA A 78 -1.81 9.12 -11.30
C ALA A 78 -2.75 8.35 -12.23
N SER A 79 -2.25 7.35 -12.96
CA SER A 79 -3.05 6.56 -13.90
C SER A 79 -4.15 5.74 -13.20
N CYS A 80 -3.88 5.18 -12.02
CA CYS A 80 -4.90 4.48 -11.24
C CYS A 80 -6.06 5.39 -10.81
N LYS A 81 -5.84 6.71 -10.61
CA LYS A 81 -6.92 7.65 -10.27
C LYS A 81 -7.93 7.85 -11.39
N ASP A 82 -7.54 7.59 -12.64
CA ASP A 82 -8.41 7.74 -13.80
C ASP A 82 -9.22 6.46 -14.10
N VAL A 83 -8.95 5.35 -13.39
CA VAL A 83 -9.68 4.09 -13.59
C VAL A 83 -10.99 4.12 -12.80
N VAL A 84 -12.08 3.72 -13.45
CA VAL A 84 -13.39 3.60 -12.80
C VAL A 84 -13.31 2.48 -11.76
N GLN A 85 -13.48 2.82 -10.49
CA GLN A 85 -13.56 1.80 -9.45
C GLN A 85 -14.90 1.06 -9.57
N GLU A 86 -14.85 -0.26 -9.49
CA GLU A 86 -16.06 -1.06 -9.37
C GLU A 86 -16.81 -0.64 -8.09
N ALA A 87 -18.10 -0.30 -8.25
CA ALA A 87 -18.95 0.01 -7.12
C ALA A 87 -19.08 -1.24 -6.26
N GLU A 88 -18.90 -1.08 -4.95
CA GLU A 88 -19.14 -2.15 -4.01
C GLU A 88 -20.63 -2.53 -4.08
N ASP A 89 -20.94 -3.76 -4.44
CA ASP A 89 -22.25 -4.34 -4.14
C ASP A 89 -22.35 -4.34 -2.60
N GLU A 90 -23.38 -3.69 -2.04
CA GLU A 90 -23.60 -3.66 -0.59
C GLU A 90 -23.85 -5.10 -0.06
N GLU A 91 -22.78 -5.83 0.28
CA GLU A 91 -22.92 -7.04 1.09
C GLU A 91 -23.38 -6.63 2.51
N PRO A 92 -24.36 -7.34 3.09
CA PRO A 92 -24.99 -6.92 4.33
C PRO A 92 -23.96 -6.80 5.44
N ALA A 93 -23.84 -5.58 5.99
CA ALA A 93 -22.95 -5.25 7.07
C ALA A 93 -22.96 -6.32 8.17
N VAL A 94 -21.92 -7.16 8.19
CA VAL A 94 -21.63 -8.03 9.33
C VAL A 94 -21.45 -7.08 10.50
N LYS A 95 -22.41 -7.08 11.43
CA LYS A 95 -22.58 -6.10 12.51
C LYS A 95 -21.23 -5.69 13.11
N LYS A 96 -20.66 -4.57 12.64
CA LYS A 96 -19.53 -3.91 13.27
C LYS A 96 -20.02 -3.46 14.64
N ARG A 97 -19.51 -4.09 15.71
CA ARG A 97 -19.81 -3.67 17.08
C ARG A 97 -19.35 -2.22 17.23
N ARG A 98 -20.31 -1.31 17.33
CA ARG A 98 -20.07 0.11 17.64
C ARG A 98 -19.47 0.20 19.05
N LEU A 99 -18.19 0.49 19.15
CA LEU A 99 -17.52 0.84 20.41
C LEU A 99 -17.47 2.36 20.55
N VAL A 100 -17.67 2.82 21.78
CA VAL A 100 -17.65 4.23 22.18
C VAL A 100 -16.20 4.65 22.42
N GLY A 101 -15.77 5.75 21.78
CA GLY A 101 -14.38 6.23 21.73
C GLY A 101 -13.87 6.14 20.29
N GLY A 102 -13.23 7.20 19.78
CA GLY A 102 -12.90 7.41 18.35
C GLY A 102 -12.62 6.13 17.56
N ALA A 103 -13.24 5.99 16.39
CA ALA A 103 -13.24 4.73 15.64
C ALA A 103 -11.80 4.22 15.43
N TYR A 104 -11.47 3.09 16.07
CA TYR A 104 -10.15 2.45 16.03
C TYR A 104 -9.67 2.16 14.60
N TYR A 105 -10.61 2.05 13.66
CA TYR A 105 -10.37 1.83 12.25
C TYR A 105 -10.98 2.95 11.40
N GLU A 106 -10.31 3.25 10.29
CA GLU A 106 -10.84 4.04 9.17
C GLU A 106 -11.06 3.09 7.98
N THR A 107 -12.20 3.20 7.29
CA THR A 107 -12.43 2.40 6.08
C THR A 107 -11.91 3.16 4.88
N VAL A 108 -10.96 2.56 4.16
CA VAL A 108 -10.30 3.10 2.97
C VAL A 108 -10.47 2.05 1.87
N ASP A 109 -11.11 2.41 0.77
CA ASP A 109 -11.33 1.52 -0.38
C ASP A 109 -11.82 0.12 0.05
N GLY A 110 -12.90 0.08 0.83
CA GLY A 110 -13.53 -1.14 1.34
C GLY A 110 -12.81 -1.83 2.52
N VAL A 111 -11.54 -1.53 2.76
CA VAL A 111 -10.72 -2.19 3.79
C VAL A 111 -10.58 -1.35 5.06
N GLY A 112 -10.69 -2.01 6.22
CA GLY A 112 -10.44 -1.39 7.52
C GLY A 112 -8.94 -1.19 7.78
N CYS A 113 -8.53 0.08 7.82
CA CYS A 113 -7.18 0.53 8.16
C CYS A 113 -7.08 0.96 9.62
N ASP A 114 -5.95 0.70 10.27
CA ASP A 114 -5.65 1.17 11.62
C ASP A 114 -5.55 2.70 11.63
N ARG A 115 -6.47 3.33 12.35
CA ARG A 115 -6.55 4.79 12.35
C ARG A 115 -5.33 5.44 13.01
N GLY A 116 -4.70 4.79 13.99
CA GLY A 116 -3.53 5.33 14.67
C GLY A 116 -2.31 5.43 13.75
N ILE A 117 -2.13 4.49 12.83
CA ILE A 117 -1.08 4.54 11.80
C ILE A 117 -1.36 5.67 10.80
N VAL A 118 -2.60 5.78 10.32
CA VAL A 118 -3.01 6.83 9.36
C VAL A 118 -2.86 8.22 9.98
N ASP A 119 -3.35 8.41 11.21
CA ASP A 119 -3.28 9.70 11.91
C ASP A 119 -1.81 10.07 12.20
N ALA A 120 -0.93 9.12 12.53
CA ALA A 120 0.51 9.39 12.67
C ALA A 120 1.15 9.90 11.37
N CYS A 121 0.70 9.42 10.21
CA CYS A 121 1.18 9.92 8.92
C CYS A 121 0.61 11.32 8.60
N ARG A 122 -0.65 11.60 8.93
CA ARG A 122 -1.27 12.92 8.80
C ARG A 122 -0.53 13.96 9.66
N GLU A 123 -0.30 13.64 10.92
CA GLU A 123 0.45 14.52 11.84
C GLU A 123 1.88 14.79 11.35
N ALA A 124 2.54 13.80 10.75
CA ALA A 124 3.88 13.95 10.19
C ALA A 124 3.93 14.97 9.04
N VAL A 125 2.94 14.96 8.14
CA VAL A 125 2.91 15.89 6.99
C VAL A 125 2.33 17.26 7.33
N ASP A 126 1.48 17.37 8.37
CA ASP A 126 0.91 18.63 8.86
C ASP A 126 1.90 19.46 9.71
N GLY A 127 3.06 18.89 10.06
CA GLY A 127 4.12 19.59 10.79
C GLY A 127 4.77 20.74 10.00
N ALA A 128 5.70 21.47 10.65
CA ALA A 128 6.42 22.60 10.03
C ALA A 128 7.43 22.21 8.93
N GLY A 129 7.38 20.97 8.43
CA GLY A 129 8.27 20.43 7.41
C GLY A 129 7.86 20.84 5.99
N ASP A 130 8.44 20.16 4.99
CA ASP A 130 8.14 20.37 3.56
C ASP A 130 6.96 19.52 3.05
N GLY A 131 6.12 19.03 3.96
CA GLY A 131 4.99 18.15 3.66
C GLY A 131 5.39 16.71 3.31
N ARG A 132 6.62 16.28 3.62
CA ARG A 132 7.08 14.90 3.48
C ARG A 132 7.39 14.24 4.82
N ILE A 133 7.13 12.95 4.91
CA ILE A 133 7.49 12.10 6.05
C ILE A 133 9.01 11.89 6.04
N SER A 134 9.68 12.42 7.06
CA SER A 134 11.12 12.28 7.30
C SER A 134 11.46 10.91 7.91
N VAL A 135 12.75 10.57 8.03
CA VAL A 135 13.20 9.34 8.70
C VAL A 135 12.77 9.31 10.18
N ASP A 136 12.72 10.46 10.85
CA ASP A 136 12.32 10.51 12.25
C ASP A 136 10.80 10.40 12.42
N ASP A 137 10.03 10.90 11.46
CA ASP A 137 8.58 10.69 11.43
C ASP A 137 8.24 9.24 11.07
N ALA A 138 8.98 8.65 10.12
CA ALA A 138 8.92 7.24 9.76
C ALA A 138 9.11 6.33 10.99
N LYS A 139 10.04 6.63 11.90
CA LYS A 139 10.21 5.87 13.15
C LYS A 139 8.98 5.97 14.06
N LYS A 140 8.39 7.16 14.20
CA LYS A 140 7.16 7.35 15.01
C LYS A 140 5.98 6.58 14.42
N VAL A 141 5.85 6.57 13.10
CA VAL A 141 4.85 5.76 12.40
C VAL A 141 5.13 4.27 12.64
N PHE A 142 6.38 3.83 12.53
CA PHE A 142 6.78 2.44 12.76
C PHE A 142 6.44 1.94 14.16
N ASP A 143 6.59 2.77 15.19
CA ASP A 143 6.19 2.45 16.56
C ASP A 143 4.66 2.19 16.69
N LYS A 144 3.85 2.72 15.77
CA LYS A 144 2.41 2.40 15.67
C LYS A 144 2.15 1.11 14.90
N VAL A 145 3.00 0.76 13.94
CA VAL A 145 2.86 -0.45 13.12
C VAL A 145 3.30 -1.70 13.87
N ALA A 146 4.42 -1.63 14.59
CA ALA A 146 5.13 -2.80 15.08
C ALA A 146 5.51 -2.69 16.57
N ASP A 147 4.50 -2.72 17.45
CA ASP A 147 4.74 -2.79 18.89
C ASP A 147 5.36 -4.14 19.29
N GLY A 148 6.53 -4.11 19.92
CA GLY A 148 7.31 -5.30 20.25
C GLY A 148 7.83 -6.09 19.05
N GLY A 149 7.98 -5.44 17.88
CA GLY A 149 8.51 -6.07 16.66
C GLY A 149 7.53 -7.04 15.99
N LYS A 150 6.23 -6.88 16.24
CA LYS A 150 5.17 -7.69 15.65
C LYS A 150 4.10 -6.81 15.02
N ALA A 151 3.59 -7.24 13.86
CA ALA A 151 2.48 -6.59 13.19
C ALA A 151 1.40 -7.61 12.78
N THR A 152 0.17 -7.15 12.78
CA THR A 152 -1.02 -7.82 12.28
C THR A 152 -1.18 -7.55 10.78
N GLN A 153 -2.08 -8.31 10.16
CA GLN A 153 -2.54 -8.02 8.79
C GLN A 153 -2.99 -6.56 8.64
N CYS A 154 -3.83 -6.06 9.55
CA CYS A 154 -4.34 -4.69 9.45
C CYS A 154 -3.22 -3.65 9.48
N GLU A 155 -2.26 -3.78 10.39
CA GLU A 155 -1.11 -2.85 10.51
C GLU A 155 -0.24 -2.86 9.23
N ARG A 156 0.06 -4.06 8.68
CA ARG A 156 0.82 -4.20 7.42
C ARG A 156 0.11 -3.56 6.22
N TRP A 157 -1.19 -3.80 6.07
CA TRP A 157 -1.96 -3.25 4.95
C TRP A 157 -2.20 -1.75 5.10
N THR A 158 -2.45 -1.27 6.31
CA THR A 158 -2.54 0.17 6.60
C THR A 158 -1.25 0.90 6.25
N LEU A 159 -0.10 0.30 6.56
CA LEU A 159 1.19 0.87 6.19
C LEU A 159 1.33 1.01 4.67
N ARG A 160 0.95 0.00 3.88
CA ARG A 160 1.01 0.07 2.40
C ARG A 160 0.16 1.18 1.83
N TYR A 161 -1.03 1.38 2.42
CA TYR A 161 -1.84 2.56 2.12
C TYR A 161 -1.08 3.85 2.44
N CYS A 162 -0.49 3.97 3.63
CA CYS A 162 0.24 5.17 4.03
C CYS A 162 1.50 5.44 3.16
N MET A 163 2.19 4.38 2.74
CA MET A 163 3.32 4.49 1.81
C MET A 163 2.89 4.94 0.41
N THR A 164 1.61 4.79 0.04
CA THR A 164 1.08 5.23 -1.26
C THR A 164 0.48 6.63 -1.18
N GLU A 165 -0.26 6.93 -0.11
CA GLU A 165 -1.04 8.17 0.03
C GLU A 165 -0.19 9.37 0.45
N PHE A 166 0.79 9.16 1.33
CA PHE A 166 1.62 10.24 1.85
C PHE A 166 2.92 10.38 1.03
N ASN A 167 3.49 11.58 1.04
CA ASN A 167 4.81 11.82 0.47
C ASN A 167 5.87 11.46 1.51
N TRP A 168 6.75 10.52 1.18
CA TRP A 168 7.89 10.15 2.00
C TRP A 168 9.17 10.71 1.38
N THR A 169 10.16 11.02 2.21
CA THR A 169 11.53 11.18 1.68
C THR A 169 12.08 9.81 1.30
N ASP A 170 12.93 9.73 0.26
CA ASP A 170 13.55 8.47 -0.18
C ASP A 170 14.24 7.75 0.99
N ALA A 171 14.98 8.50 1.82
CA ALA A 171 15.65 7.95 3.00
C ALA A 171 14.67 7.39 4.04
N ALA A 172 13.49 8.01 4.20
CA ALA A 172 12.45 7.51 5.11
C ALA A 172 11.81 6.23 4.57
N HIS A 173 11.53 6.19 3.27
CA HIS A 173 10.99 5.02 2.60
C HIS A 173 11.97 3.84 2.70
N ASP A 174 13.24 4.04 2.31
CA ASP A 174 14.30 3.02 2.37
C ASP A 174 14.47 2.48 3.80
N TRP A 175 14.55 3.38 4.79
CA TRP A 175 14.66 2.98 6.18
C TRP A 175 13.45 2.14 6.64
N PHE A 176 12.22 2.56 6.28
CA PHE A 176 11.01 1.89 6.73
C PHE A 176 10.87 0.50 6.10
N VAL A 177 11.19 0.35 4.81
CA VAL A 177 11.21 -0.94 4.12
C VAL A 177 12.18 -1.91 4.79
N GLU A 178 13.40 -1.46 5.11
CA GLU A 178 14.37 -2.30 5.84
C GLU A 178 13.89 -2.64 7.26
N ALA A 179 13.27 -1.70 7.97
CA ALA A 179 12.73 -1.93 9.31
C ALA A 179 11.63 -3.01 9.30
N MET A 180 10.74 -2.99 8.29
CA MET A 180 9.65 -3.95 8.16
C MET A 180 10.12 -5.39 7.93
N LYS A 181 11.31 -5.62 7.37
CA LYS A 181 11.90 -6.97 7.23
C LYS A 181 12.16 -7.65 8.58
N THR A 182 12.29 -6.87 9.65
CA THR A 182 12.51 -7.39 11.01
C THR A 182 11.21 -7.73 11.75
N VAL A 183 10.06 -7.29 11.22
CA VAL A 183 8.75 -7.38 11.87
C VAL A 183 8.11 -8.73 11.61
N LYS A 184 7.77 -9.44 12.69
CA LYS A 184 7.12 -10.76 12.64
C LYS A 184 5.60 -10.63 12.66
N ASP A 185 4.91 -11.68 12.26
CA ASP A 185 3.46 -11.74 12.45
C ASP A 185 3.10 -11.87 13.94
N LYS A 186 1.99 -11.24 14.32
CA LYS A 186 1.52 -11.18 15.71
C LYS A 186 0.93 -12.50 16.21
#